data_AF-A0A942NYR3-F1
#
_entry.id   AF-A0A942NYR3-F1
#
_cell.length_a   1.000
_cell.length_b   1.000
_cell.length_c   1.000
_cell.angle_alpha   90.00
_cell.angle_beta   90.00
_cell.angle_gamma   90.00
#
_symmetry.space_group_name_H-M   'P 1'
#
loop_
_entity.id
_entity.type
_entity.pdbx_description
1 polymer ?
#
loop_
_entity_poly.entity_id
_entity_poly.type
_entity_poly.pdbx_seq_one_letter_code
_entity_poly.pdbx_strand_id
1 'polypeptide(L)'
;HAGEYSVPSKILSYLCAGRPILLSAPPQNQASLLLQEHQTGLVSAPSQMKQFLQQATNLYQDSLLRRHFGHNARQYALKSFNIEKICDKINLILNSLGN
;
A
#
# COMPACT_ATOMS: atom_id res chain seq x y z
N HIS A 1 12.57 6.09 14.14
CA HIS A 1 12.22 7.52 14.27
C HIS A 1 11.43 8.00 13.05
N ALA A 2 10.18 8.44 13.25
CA ALA A 2 9.15 8.91 12.29
C ALA A 2 8.64 7.94 11.20
N GLY A 3 9.45 6.99 10.71
CA GLY A 3 9.02 6.03 9.67
C GLY A 3 8.11 4.88 10.15
N GLU A 4 7.99 4.66 11.46
CA GLU A 4 7.18 3.59 12.06
C GLU A 4 5.72 4.00 12.33
N TYR A 5 5.45 5.31 12.42
CA TYR A 5 4.14 5.85 12.84
C TYR A 5 3.59 6.95 11.92
N SER A 6 4.27 7.26 10.81
CA SER A 6 3.67 8.12 9.80
C SER A 6 2.51 7.33 9.20
N VAL A 7 1.28 7.64 9.63
CA VAL A 7 0.05 7.11 9.05
C VAL A 7 0.25 7.16 7.54
N PRO A 8 0.21 6.02 6.83
CA PRO A 8 0.63 5.97 5.44
C PRO A 8 -0.48 6.55 4.54
N SER A 9 -0.99 7.73 4.88
CA SER A 9 -2.13 8.42 4.27
C SER A 9 -1.92 8.64 2.77
N LYS A 10 -0.66 8.80 2.34
CA LYS A 10 -0.30 8.89 0.92
C LYS A 10 -0.36 7.52 0.23
N ILE A 11 0.04 6.44 0.90
CA ILE A 11 -0.09 5.07 0.36
C ILE A 11 -1.56 4.75 0.20
N LEU A 12 -2.39 4.94 1.24
CA LEU A 12 -3.82 4.65 1.16
C LEU A 12 -4.50 5.46 0.04
N SER A 13 -4.17 6.75 -0.09
CA SER A 13 -4.67 7.60 -1.17
C SER A 13 -4.30 7.07 -2.55
N TYR A 14 -3.05 6.65 -2.75
CA TYR A 14 -2.61 6.07 -4.02
C TYR A 14 -3.25 4.71 -4.30
N LEU A 15 -3.46 3.88 -3.27
CA LEU A 15 -4.18 2.62 -3.41
C LEU A 15 -5.63 2.84 -3.84
N CYS A 16 -6.32 3.79 -3.21
CA CYS A 16 -7.68 4.19 -3.59
C CYS A 16 -7.75 4.68 -5.04
N ALA A 17 -6.74 5.43 -5.49
CA ALA A 17 -6.61 5.92 -6.87
C ALA A 17 -6.12 4.85 -7.87
N GLY A 18 -5.85 3.62 -7.42
CA GLY A 18 -5.34 2.54 -8.27
C GLY A 18 -3.99 2.86 -8.90
N ARG A 19 -3.12 3.59 -8.18
CA ARG A 19 -1.79 3.99 -8.69
C ARG A 19 -0.70 3.09 -8.12
N PRO A 20 0.19 2.52 -8.96
CA PRO A 20 1.37 1.82 -8.49
C PRO A 20 2.26 2.72 -7.62
N ILE A 21 2.89 2.14 -6.60
CA ILE A 21 3.77 2.88 -5.68
C ILE A 21 5.21 2.37 -5.83
N LEU A 22 6.16 3.31 -5.94
CA LEU A 22 7.58 3.01 -5.77
C LEU A 22 8.02 3.60 -4.43
N LEU A 23 8.41 2.74 -3.50
CA LEU A 23 8.72 3.12 -2.12
C LEU A 23 10.22 2.96 -1.82
N SER A 24 10.81 3.99 -1.23
CA SER A 24 12.14 3.91 -0.61
C SER A 24 11.99 3.79 0.91
N ALA A 25 12.08 2.57 1.43
CA ALA A 25 11.90 2.27 2.84
C ALA A 25 12.57 0.93 3.21
N PRO A 26 12.89 0.68 4.49
CA PRO A 26 13.34 -0.64 4.93
C PRO A 26 12.35 -1.74 4.51
N PRO A 27 12.81 -2.92 4.06
CA PRO A 27 11.91 -3.97 3.58
C PRO A 27 10.98 -4.50 4.68
N GLN A 28 11.41 -4.48 5.95
CA GLN A 28 10.58 -4.80 7.11
C GLN A 28 9.62 -3.67 7.56
N ASN A 29 9.58 -2.52 6.89
CA ASN A 29 8.58 -1.50 7.19
C ASN A 29 7.18 -1.99 6.81
N GLN A 30 6.16 -1.66 7.61
CA GLN A 30 4.77 -2.08 7.38
C GLN A 30 4.24 -1.68 5.99
N ALA A 31 4.61 -0.50 5.50
CA ALA A 31 4.28 -0.09 4.14
C ALA A 31 4.94 -0.98 3.09
N SER A 32 6.21 -1.31 3.26
CA SER A 32 6.95 -2.19 2.34
C SER A 32 6.29 -3.57 2.25
N LEU A 33 5.98 -4.17 3.40
CA LEU A 33 5.32 -5.47 3.49
C LEU A 33 3.95 -5.45 2.79
N LEU A 34 3.14 -4.43 3.05
CA LEU A 34 1.82 -4.26 2.41
C LEU A 34 1.94 -4.16 0.89
N LEU A 35 2.87 -3.35 0.37
CA LEU A 35 3.06 -3.19 -1.07
C LEU A 35 3.50 -4.50 -1.74
N GLN A 36 4.39 -5.24 -1.08
CA GLN A 36 4.91 -6.52 -1.58
C GLN A 36 3.85 -7.62 -1.53
N GLU A 37 3.14 -7.78 -0.41
CA GLU A 37 2.11 -8.80 -0.20
C GLU A 37 0.96 -8.64 -1.21
N HIS A 38 0.49 -7.42 -1.42
CA HIS A 38 -0.63 -7.15 -2.32
C HIS A 38 -0.21 -6.82 -3.75
N GLN A 39 1.10 -6.88 -4.05
CA GLN A 39 1.63 -6.60 -5.38
C GLN A 39 1.08 -5.28 -5.93
N THR A 40 1.23 -4.20 -5.16
CA THR A 40 0.71 -2.86 -5.50
C THR A 40 1.82 -1.88 -5.85
N GLY A 41 3.07 -2.35 -5.86
CA GLY A 41 4.23 -1.50 -6.05
C GLY A 41 5.55 -2.24 -5.93
N LEU A 42 6.63 -1.46 -5.92
CA LEU A 42 8.01 -1.91 -5.73
C LEU A 42 8.63 -1.19 -4.52
N VAL A 43 9.56 -1.88 -3.86
CA VAL A 43 10.27 -1.38 -2.69
C VAL A 43 11.78 -1.46 -2.93
N SER A 44 12.49 -0.43 -2.52
CA SER A 44 13.96 -0.39 -2.43
C SER A 44 14.37 0.10 -1.05
N ALA A 45 15.47 -0.42 -0.51
CA ALA A 45 16.03 0.13 0.71
C ALA A 45 16.59 1.55 0.45
N PRO A 46 16.58 2.46 1.46
CA PRO A 46 17.08 3.83 1.28
C PRO A 46 18.54 3.92 0.83
N SER A 47 19.36 2.93 1.19
CA SER A 47 20.77 2.84 0.79
C SER A 47 20.98 2.34 -0.65
N GLN A 48 19.93 1.87 -1.33
CA GLN A 48 20.02 1.19 -2.63
C GLN A 48 19.53 2.09 -3.79
N MET A 49 20.10 3.28 -3.94
CA MET A 49 19.68 4.25 -4.96
C MET A 49 19.67 3.68 -6.39
N LYS A 50 20.68 2.87 -6.75
CA LYS A 50 20.75 2.25 -8.09
C LYS A 50 19.55 1.34 -8.36
N GLN A 51 19.14 0.56 -7.37
CA GLN A 51 17.97 -0.31 -7.47
C GLN A 51 16.68 0.51 -7.58
N PHE A 52 16.54 1.57 -6.80
CA PHE A 52 15.39 2.47 -6.87
C PHE A 52 15.21 3.05 -8.28
N LEU A 53 16.30 3.53 -8.91
CA LEU A 53 16.26 4.06 -10.28
C LEU A 53 15.94 2.99 -11.32
N GLN A 54 16.48 1.78 -11.16
CA GLN A 54 16.14 0.66 -12.03
C GLN A 54 14.66 0.30 -11.93
N GLN A 55 14.12 0.21 -10.72
CA GLN A 55 12.70 -0.06 -10.48
C GLN A 55 11.80 1.06 -11.03
N ALA A 56 12.21 2.32 -10.90
CA ALA A 56 11.52 3.46 -11.51
C ALA A 56 11.48 3.34 -13.04
N THR A 57 12.61 2.98 -13.65
CA THR A 57 12.72 2.77 -15.10
C THR A 57 11.81 1.64 -15.56
N ASN A 58 11.84 0.50 -14.86
CA ASN A 58 10.97 -0.65 -15.14
C ASN A 58 9.49 -0.25 -15.07
N LEU A 59 9.09 0.44 -14.00
CA LEU A 59 7.71 0.94 -13.86
C LEU A 59 7.33 1.93 -14.95
N TYR A 60 8.25 2.77 -15.42
CA TYR A 60 7.99 3.73 -16.50
C TYR A 60 7.85 3.04 -17.87
N GLN A 61 8.64 2.02 -18.14
CA GLN A 61 8.65 1.33 -19.43
C GLN A 61 7.56 0.23 -19.53
N ASP A 62 7.26 -0.46 -18.44
CA ASP A 62 6.32 -1.58 -18.44
C ASP A 62 4.89 -1.14 -18.08
N SER A 63 4.08 -0.92 -19.13
CA SER A 63 2.67 -0.55 -18.97
C SER A 63 1.80 -1.67 -18.39
N LEU A 64 2.15 -2.94 -18.64
CA LEU A 64 1.41 -4.09 -18.12
C LEU A 64 1.63 -4.21 -16.61
N LEU A 65 2.88 -4.05 -16.16
CA LEU A 65 3.21 -4.00 -14.74
C LEU A 65 2.46 -2.88 -14.02
N ARG A 66 2.42 -1.67 -14.60
CA ARG A 66 1.64 -0.56 -14.03
C ARG A 66 0.16 -0.89 -13.94
N ARG A 67 -0.42 -1.50 -14.97
CA ARG A 67 -1.83 -1.88 -14.98
C ARG A 67 -2.12 -2.95 -13.93
N HIS A 68 -1.25 -3.94 -13.79
CA HIS A 68 -1.36 -5.00 -12.80
C HIS A 68 -1.32 -4.43 -11.37
N PHE A 69 -0.29 -3.64 -11.04
CA PHE A 69 -0.18 -3.01 -9.73
C PHE A 69 -1.32 -2.04 -9.43
N GLY A 70 -1.75 -1.25 -10.42
CA GLY A 70 -2.88 -0.34 -10.25
C GLY A 70 -4.21 -1.07 -10.02
N HIS A 71 -4.44 -2.17 -10.73
CA HIS A 71 -5.60 -3.04 -10.50
C HIS A 71 -5.58 -3.60 -9.08
N ASN A 72 -4.49 -4.21 -8.65
CA ASN A 72 -4.35 -4.79 -7.32
C ASN A 72 -4.51 -3.73 -6.22
N ALA A 73 -3.95 -2.55 -6.44
CA ALA A 73 -4.07 -1.41 -5.53
C ALA A 73 -5.53 -1.01 -5.29
N ARG A 74 -6.32 -0.90 -6.36
CA ARG A 74 -7.75 -0.59 -6.27
C ARG A 74 -8.54 -1.73 -5.63
N GLN A 75 -8.25 -2.98 -5.97
CA GLN A 75 -8.90 -4.15 -5.37
C GLN A 75 -8.65 -4.23 -3.87
N TYR A 76 -7.40 -4.02 -3.43
CA TYR A 76 -7.05 -3.95 -2.02
C TYR A 76 -7.80 -2.81 -1.31
N ALA A 77 -7.82 -1.61 -1.90
CA ALA A 77 -8.55 -0.48 -1.32
C ALA A 77 -10.05 -0.76 -1.15
N LEU A 78 -10.69 -1.36 -2.15
CA LEU A 78 -12.11 -1.75 -2.07
C LEU A 78 -12.37 -2.83 -1.01
N LYS A 79 -11.44 -3.76 -0.80
CA LYS A 79 -11.56 -4.80 0.22
C LYS A 79 -11.34 -4.26 1.64
N SER A 80 -10.33 -3.39 1.80
CA SER A 80 -9.84 -2.94 3.10
C SER A 80 -10.51 -1.66 3.61
N PHE A 81 -10.98 -0.78 2.71
CA PHE A 81 -11.58 0.52 3.06
C PHE A 81 -13.07 0.61 2.70
N ASN A 82 -13.75 -0.53 2.54
CA ASN A 82 -15.20 -0.55 2.44
C ASN A 82 -15.79 -0.02 3.77
N ILE A 83 -16.33 1.19 3.73
CA ILE A 83 -16.84 1.90 4.90
C ILE A 83 -17.99 1.15 5.58
N GLU A 84 -18.83 0.46 4.82
CA GLU A 84 -19.94 -0.34 5.36
C GLU A 84 -19.38 -1.48 6.22
N LYS A 85 -18.39 -2.22 5.70
CA LYS A 85 -17.74 -3.30 6.45
C LYS A 85 -16.96 -2.81 7.68
N ILE A 86 -16.41 -1.59 7.61
CA ILE A 86 -15.73 -0.97 8.75
C ILE A 86 -16.74 -0.60 9.82
N CYS A 87 -17.86 0.04 9.46
CA CYS A 87 -18.96 0.35 10.37
C CYS A 87 -19.51 -0.90 11.06
N ASP A 88 -19.72 -1.98 10.31
CA ASP A 88 -20.19 -3.26 10.88
C ASP A 88 -19.23 -3.82 11.92
N LYS A 89 -17.91 -3.80 11.66
CA LYS A 89 -16.90 -4.25 12.62
C LYS A 89 -16.84 -3.37 13.88
N ILE A 90 -16.92 -2.05 13.71
CA ILE A 90 -16.92 -1.12 14.85
C ILE A 90 -18.16 -1.37 15.72
N ASN A 91 -19.34 -1.48 15.10
CA ASN A 91 -20.59 -1.76 15.82
C ASN A 91 -20.53 -3.08 16.58
N LEU A 92 -19.94 -4.13 15.97
CA LEU A 92 -19.78 -5.42 16.62
C LEU A 92 -18.87 -5.35 17.86
N ILE A 93 -17.75 -4.62 17.77
CA ILE A 93 -16.85 -4.40 18.92
C ILE A 93 -17.54 -3.59 20.01
N LEU A 94 -18.21 -2.48 19.67
CA LEU A 94 -18.93 -1.64 20.63
C LEU A 94 -20.03 -2.43 21.35
N ASN A 95 -20.79 -3.24 20.62
CA ASN A 95 -21.83 -4.08 21.20
C ASN A 95 -21.26 -5.21 22.08
N SER A 96 -20.04 -5.69 21.80
CA SER A 96 -19.37 -6.72 22.62
C SER A 96 -18.79 -6.19 23.93
N LEU A 97 -18.61 -4.87 24.07
CA LEU A 97 -18.11 -4.20 25.28
C LEU A 97 -19.25 -3.61 26.14
N GLY A 98 -20.46 -3.53 25.59
CA GLY A 98 -21.66 -3.03 26.27
C GLY A 98 -22.49 -4.10 26.98
N ASN A 99 -22.03 -5.35 27.02
CA ASN A 99 -22.61 -6.46 27.77
C ASN A 99 -21.69 -6.89 28.91
#